data_AF-A0A8H3ME88-F1
#
_entry.id   AF-A0A8H3ME88-F1
#
_cell.length_a   1.000
_cell.length_b   1.000
_cell.length_c   1.000
_cell.angle_alpha   90.00
_cell.angle_beta   90.00
_cell.angle_gamma   90.00
#
_symmetry.space_group_name_H-M   'P 1'
#
loop_
_entity.id
_entity.type
_entity.pdbx_description
1 polymer ?
#
loop_
_entity_poly.entity_id
_entity_poly.type
_entity_poly.pdbx_seq_one_letter_code
_entity_poly.pdbx_strand_id
1 'polypeptide(L)'
;MVGRWIKQSSSWEEKNKKKKRAGTPGRKAFYPEAEKFLYNWIIEQRKKGFAVNYISMRLQMCKILKEPVIQVLYLAGERRTKISQKLPEDIKQKLDEF
;
A
#
# COMPACT_ATOMS: atom_id res chain seq x y z
N MET A 1 -34.43 0.83 11.46
CA MET A 1 -33.00 0.88 11.83
C MET A 1 -32.09 1.07 10.61
N VAL A 2 -32.24 0.27 9.55
CA VAL A 2 -31.46 0.34 8.29
C VAL A 2 -31.55 1.70 7.56
N GLY A 3 -32.73 2.34 7.51
CA GLY A 3 -32.88 3.64 6.84
C GLY A 3 -32.04 4.77 7.44
N ARG A 4 -31.80 4.74 8.77
CA ARG A 4 -30.88 5.69 9.43
C ARG A 4 -29.43 5.45 9.03
N TRP A 5 -29.04 4.20 8.81
CA TRP A 5 -27.69 3.82 8.37
C TRP A 5 -27.44 4.23 6.91
N ILE A 6 -28.42 4.05 6.02
CA ILE A 6 -28.33 4.51 4.63
C ILE A 6 -28.17 6.05 4.56
N LYS A 7 -28.89 6.78 5.42
CA LYS A 7 -28.80 8.25 5.52
C LYS A 7 -27.46 8.71 6.12
N GLN A 8 -26.89 7.95 7.06
CA GLN A 8 -25.56 8.23 7.61
C GLN A 8 -24.45 7.96 6.60
N SER A 9 -24.51 6.81 5.91
CA SER A 9 -23.58 6.39 4.87
C SER A 9 -23.52 7.40 3.72
N SER A 10 -24.66 7.84 3.21
CA SER A 10 -24.74 8.90 2.20
C SER A 10 -24.13 10.23 2.68
N SER A 11 -24.36 10.62 3.94
CA SER A 11 -23.71 11.81 4.52
C SER A 11 -22.19 11.68 4.65
N TRP A 12 -21.70 10.45 4.90
CA TRP A 12 -20.27 10.15 4.96
C TRP A 12 -19.65 10.16 3.56
N GLU A 13 -20.33 9.66 2.54
CA GLU A 13 -19.90 9.76 1.15
C GLU A 13 -19.83 11.21 0.66
N GLU A 14 -20.83 12.04 0.94
CA GLU A 14 -20.81 13.46 0.60
C GLU A 14 -19.68 14.22 1.29
N LYS A 15 -19.43 13.93 2.58
CA LYS A 15 -18.31 14.52 3.33
C LYS A 15 -16.96 14.02 2.81
N ASN A 16 -16.84 12.77 2.38
CA ASN A 16 -15.63 12.23 1.76
C ASN A 16 -15.36 12.82 0.37
N LYS A 17 -16.40 13.04 -0.44
CA LYS A 17 -16.27 13.73 -1.74
C LYS A 17 -15.72 15.17 -1.58
N LYS A 18 -16.14 15.89 -0.54
CA LYS A 18 -15.64 17.24 -0.22
C LYS A 18 -14.24 17.23 0.41
N LYS A 19 -13.90 16.19 1.17
CA LYS A 19 -12.58 16.03 1.77
C LYS A 19 -11.66 15.22 0.84
N LYS A 20 -11.18 15.86 -0.23
CA LYS A 20 -9.95 15.38 -0.89
C LYS A 20 -8.81 15.49 0.13
N ARG A 21 -8.46 14.42 0.84
CA ARG A 21 -7.20 14.36 1.60
C ARG A 21 -6.54 13.00 1.49
N ALA A 22 -5.44 12.98 0.72
CA ALA A 22 -4.13 12.56 1.19
C ALA A 22 -3.06 13.07 0.20
N GLY A 23 -2.35 14.15 0.57
CA GLY A 23 -1.22 14.71 -0.19
C GLY A 23 -1.45 16.12 -0.73
N THR A 24 -0.40 16.95 -0.69
CA THR A 24 -0.34 18.24 -1.40
C THR A 24 -0.77 18.03 -2.85
N PRO A 25 -1.74 18.80 -3.37
CA PRO A 25 -2.12 18.71 -4.78
C PRO A 25 -0.86 18.80 -5.65
N GLY A 26 -0.53 17.73 -6.38
CA GLY A 26 0.67 17.67 -7.25
C GLY A 26 1.81 16.76 -6.78
N ARG A 27 1.80 16.17 -5.57
CA ARG A 27 2.80 15.16 -5.20
C ARG A 27 2.49 13.82 -5.88
N LYS A 28 3.33 13.43 -6.83
CA LYS A 28 3.32 12.09 -7.43
C LYS A 28 3.83 11.06 -6.41
N ALA A 29 3.19 9.89 -6.37
CA ALA A 29 3.67 8.74 -5.62
C ALA A 29 5.12 8.41 -6.01
N PHE A 30 5.93 7.97 -5.05
CA PHE A 30 7.32 7.58 -5.34
C PHE A 30 7.39 6.31 -6.18
N TYR A 31 6.47 5.36 -5.95
CA TYR A 31 6.36 4.10 -6.67
C TYR A 31 4.92 3.84 -7.11
N PRO A 32 4.41 4.56 -8.12
CA PRO A 32 2.99 4.52 -8.49
C PRO A 32 2.51 3.10 -8.84
N GLU A 33 3.32 2.30 -9.54
CA GLU A 33 2.92 0.94 -9.91
C GLU A 33 2.99 -0.03 -8.71
N ALA A 34 4.03 0.05 -7.88
CA ALA A 34 4.15 -0.82 -6.70
C ALA A 34 3.07 -0.51 -5.64
N GLU A 35 2.72 0.77 -5.47
CA GLU A 35 1.65 1.20 -4.56
C GLU A 35 0.27 0.68 -4.98
N LYS A 36 -0.01 0.55 -6.30
CA LYS A 36 -1.25 -0.09 -6.79
C LYS A 36 -1.33 -1.56 -6.40
N PHE A 37 -0.24 -2.32 -6.58
CA PHE A 37 -0.20 -3.74 -6.18
C PHE A 37 -0.40 -3.88 -4.67
N LEU A 38 0.26 -3.05 -3.87
CA LEU A 38 0.08 -3.05 -2.42
C LEU A 38 -1.37 -2.71 -2.04
N TYR A 39 -1.99 -1.74 -2.70
CA TYR A 39 -3.37 -1.35 -2.43
C TYR A 39 -4.36 -2.48 -2.73
N ASN A 40 -4.21 -3.16 -3.88
CA ASN A 40 -5.03 -4.32 -4.24
C ASN A 40 -4.89 -5.44 -3.19
N TRP A 41 -3.66 -5.73 -2.78
CA TRP A 41 -3.39 -6.71 -1.73
C TRP A 41 -4.09 -6.34 -0.40
N ILE A 42 -4.05 -5.08 0.03
CA ILE A 42 -4.75 -4.62 1.25
C ILE A 42 -6.26 -4.85 1.15
N ILE A 43 -6.85 -4.56 -0.01
CA ILE A 43 -8.29 -4.80 -0.23
C ILE A 43 -8.61 -6.29 -0.09
N GLU A 44 -7.81 -7.16 -0.69
CA GLU A 44 -7.99 -8.61 -0.59
C GLU A 44 -7.88 -9.11 0.85
N GLN A 45 -6.90 -8.62 1.62
CA GLN A 45 -6.76 -8.97 3.03
C GLN A 45 -7.97 -8.53 3.85
N ARG A 46 -8.48 -7.32 3.60
CA ARG A 46 -9.66 -6.80 4.29
C ARG A 46 -10.93 -7.55 3.92
N LYS A 47 -11.08 -7.96 2.66
CA LYS A 47 -12.18 -8.85 2.23
C LYS A 47 -12.14 -10.19 2.96
N LYS A 48 -10.95 -10.70 3.25
CA LYS A 48 -10.73 -11.94 4.03
C LYS A 48 -10.89 -11.75 5.54
N GLY A 49 -11.10 -10.52 6.02
CA GLY A 49 -11.25 -10.22 7.44
C GLY A 49 -9.93 -10.10 8.22
N PHE A 50 -8.78 -10.06 7.53
CA PHE A 50 -7.49 -9.89 8.20
C PHE A 50 -7.21 -8.42 8.54
N ALA A 51 -6.68 -8.19 9.75
CA ALA A 51 -6.16 -6.90 10.15
C ALA A 51 -4.80 -6.65 9.49
N VAL A 52 -4.72 -5.57 8.71
CA VAL A 52 -3.49 -5.18 8.02
C VAL A 52 -2.69 -4.23 8.89
N ASN A 53 -1.57 -4.70 9.44
CA ASN A 53 -0.65 -3.91 10.25
C ASN A 53 0.43 -3.23 9.39
N TYR A 54 1.00 -2.14 9.91
CA TYR A 54 2.10 -1.42 9.24
C TYR A 54 3.27 -2.34 8.87
N ILE A 55 3.64 -3.26 9.77
CA ILE A 55 4.72 -4.23 9.53
C ILE A 55 4.38 -5.13 8.33
N SER A 56 3.16 -5.67 8.28
CA SER A 56 2.71 -6.53 7.17
C SER A 56 2.71 -5.78 5.83
N MET A 57 2.28 -4.52 5.81
CA MET A 57 2.34 -3.67 4.61
C MET A 57 3.78 -3.46 4.15
N ARG A 58 4.68 -3.16 5.09
CA ARG A 58 6.10 -2.94 4.78
C ARG A 58 6.76 -4.19 4.22
N LEU A 59 6.44 -5.37 4.77
CA LEU A 59 6.93 -6.65 4.27
C LEU A 59 6.45 -6.92 2.85
N GLN A 60 5.17 -6.71 2.58
CA GLN A 60 4.60 -6.88 1.24
C GLN A 60 5.19 -5.90 0.23
N MET A 61 5.37 -4.64 0.62
CA MET A 61 6.04 -3.67 -0.24
C MET A 61 7.46 -4.10 -0.61
N CYS A 62 8.22 -4.66 0.35
CA CYS A 62 9.54 -5.22 0.06
C CYS A 62 9.47 -6.44 -0.88
N LYS A 63 8.42 -7.27 -0.82
CA LYS A 63 8.21 -8.38 -1.77
C LYS A 63 7.94 -7.85 -3.18
N ILE A 64 7.01 -6.90 -3.32
CA ILE A 64 6.65 -6.27 -4.60
C ILE A 64 7.87 -5.60 -5.24
N LEU A 65 8.68 -4.89 -4.46
CA LEU A 65 9.90 -4.25 -4.96
C LEU A 65 11.00 -5.24 -5.37
N LYS A 66 10.92 -6.50 -4.92
CA LYS A 66 11.83 -7.56 -5.36
C LYS A 66 11.38 -8.24 -6.65
N GLU A 67 10.13 -8.06 -7.08
CA GLU A 67 9.67 -8.68 -8.31
C GLU A 67 10.44 -8.14 -9.52
N PRO A 68 10.89 -9.01 -10.44
CA PRO A 68 11.73 -8.61 -11.56
C PRO A 68 11.04 -7.56 -12.45
N VAL A 69 9.70 -7.63 -12.58
CA VAL A 69 8.89 -6.66 -13.33
C VAL A 69 9.03 -5.26 -12.74
N ILE A 70 8.89 -5.13 -11.43
CA ILE A 70 9.02 -3.85 -10.72
C ILE A 70 10.48 -3.41 -10.66
N GLN A 71 11.41 -4.33 -10.43
CA GLN A 71 12.84 -4.06 -10.45
C GLN A 71 13.27 -3.44 -11.78
N VAL A 72 12.88 -4.01 -12.91
CA VAL A 72 13.21 -3.44 -14.24
C VAL A 72 12.63 -2.03 -14.39
N LEU A 73 11.39 -1.80 -13.96
CA LEU A 73 10.74 -0.48 -14.07
C LEU A 73 11.43 0.63 -13.27
N TYR A 74 12.04 0.31 -12.11
CA TYR A 74 12.64 1.31 -11.22
C TYR A 74 14.18 1.27 -11.14
N LEU A 75 14.85 0.18 -11.57
CA LEU A 75 16.31 0.08 -11.65
C LEU A 75 16.86 0.54 -13.01
N ALA A 76 16.09 0.46 -14.10
CA ALA A 76 16.53 0.93 -15.42
C ALA A 76 16.68 2.46 -15.51
N GLY A 77 16.06 3.20 -14.58
CA GLY A 77 16.19 4.65 -14.48
C GLY A 77 16.76 5.08 -13.13
N GLU A 78 18.07 4.95 -12.93
CA GLU A 78 18.91 5.75 -12.01
C GLU A 78 18.29 6.25 -10.68
N ARG A 79 17.47 5.45 -10.00
CA ARG A 79 16.98 5.74 -8.65
C ARG A 79 17.33 4.58 -7.74
N ARG A 80 18.64 4.39 -7.53
CA ARG A 80 19.15 3.59 -6.43
C ARG A 80 18.77 4.27 -5.11
N THR A 81 17.55 4.04 -4.63
CA THR A 81 17.19 4.45 -3.27
C THR A 81 17.91 3.53 -2.28
N LYS A 82 18.51 4.12 -1.24
CA LYS A 82 19.30 3.44 -0.19
C LYS A 82 18.57 2.27 0.51
N ILE A 83 17.25 2.14 0.32
CA ILE A 83 16.41 1.03 0.82
C ILE A 83 16.85 -0.31 0.20
N SER A 84 17.21 -0.33 -1.08
CA SER A 84 17.66 -1.56 -1.77
C SER A 84 19.06 -2.00 -1.34
N GLN A 85 19.84 -1.10 -0.71
CA GLN A 85 21.22 -1.37 -0.27
C GLN A 85 21.29 -1.98 1.13
N LYS A 86 20.21 -1.88 1.93
CA LYS A 86 20.11 -2.50 3.26
C LYS A 86 18.68 -2.98 3.47
N LEU A 87 18.34 -4.12 2.87
CA LEU A 87 17.31 -4.96 3.46
C LEU A 87 17.92 -5.52 4.75
N PRO A 88 17.45 -5.16 5.96
CA PRO A 88 17.98 -5.75 7.18
C PRO A 88 17.76 -7.27 7.08
N GLU A 89 18.82 -8.06 7.18
CA GLU A 89 18.76 -9.54 7.21
C GLU A 89 17.68 -10.06 8.17
N ASP A 90 17.42 -9.33 9.26
CA ASP A 90 16.39 -9.57 10.27
C ASP A 90 14.96 -9.70 9.69
N ILE A 91 14.70 -9.07 8.54
CA ILE A 91 13.40 -9.14 7.85
C ILE A 91 13.28 -10.40 6.99
N LYS A 92 14.40 -10.96 6.51
CA LYS A 92 14.39 -12.21 5.74
C LYS A 92 14.04 -13.40 6.64
N GLN A 93 14.56 -13.45 7.86
CA GLN A 93 14.27 -14.54 8.81
C GLN A 93 12.79 -14.61 9.20
N LYS A 94 12.11 -13.47 9.35
CA LYS A 94 10.67 -13.42 9.69
C LYS A 94 9.72 -13.74 8.53
N LEU A 95 10.25 -14.00 7.33
CA LEU A 95 9.45 -14.40 6.18
C LEU A 95 9.26 -15.92 6.06
N ASP A 96 10.15 -16.71 6.67
CA ASP A 96 10.05 -18.18 6.67
C ASP A 96 9.19 -18.71 7.83
N GLU A 97 8.78 -17.83 8.74
CA GLU A 97 8.06 -18.18 9.98
C GLU A 97 6.54 -17.85 9.95
N PHE A 98 6.03 -17.34 8.82
CA PHE A 98 4.62 -16.96 8.59
C PHE A 98 4.04 -17.65 7.35
#